data_AF-A0A0B8P878-F1
#
_entry.id   AF-A0A0B8P878-F1
#
_cell.length_a   1.000
_cell.length_b   1.000
_cell.length_c   1.000
_cell.angle_alpha   90.00
_cell.angle_beta   90.00
_cell.angle_gamma   90.00
#
_symmetry.space_group_name_H-M   'P 1'
#
loop_
_entity.id
_entity.type
_entity.pdbx_description
1 polymer ?
#
loop_
_entity_poly.entity_id
_entity_poly.type
_entity_poly.pdbx_seq_one_letter_code
_entity_poly.pdbx_strand_id
1 'polypeptide(L)'
;MGDSERKIFVLDTNILLHEPHAIFSFQEHDVVIPMTVLEELDRIKDSKRDVARDARVAIRALEDIFKDATPDQISEGISFNRDSQTTGSLSILADFELQETVKAFADKAGDNRILNAVIYLQNKRSPREVVLVTKDINMRLRAKGAGVRFVEDYRTDQLIDDVQYLTKALPNTTATFGNPLKM
;
A
#
# COMPACT_ATOMS: atom_id res chain seq x y z
N MET A 1 7.87 11.39 -9.77
CA MET A 1 7.09 11.96 -8.66
C MET A 1 8.04 12.55 -7.62
N GLY A 2 7.75 13.75 -7.12
CA GLY A 2 8.43 14.25 -5.92
C GLY A 2 8.02 13.41 -4.69
N ASP A 3 8.81 13.43 -3.62
CA ASP A 3 8.50 12.65 -2.39
C ASP A 3 7.12 13.01 -1.79
N SER A 4 6.65 14.24 -2.04
CA SER A 4 5.32 14.74 -1.66
C SER A 4 4.15 14.17 -2.47
N GLU A 5 4.39 13.64 -3.67
CA GLU A 5 3.34 13.08 -4.54
C GLU A 5 3.21 11.56 -4.36
N ARG A 6 4.20 10.91 -3.74
CA ARG A 6 4.18 9.47 -3.50
C ARG A 6 3.31 9.15 -2.28
N LYS A 7 2.21 8.45 -2.52
CA LYS A 7 1.41 7.80 -1.46
C LYS A 7 2.22 6.70 -0.76
N ILE A 8 1.75 6.30 0.42
CA ILE A 8 2.21 5.14 1.17
C ILE A 8 1.05 4.15 1.24
N PHE A 9 1.21 2.97 0.66
CA PHE A 9 0.23 1.91 0.70
C PHE A 9 0.55 0.90 1.80
N VAL A 10 -0.42 0.63 2.66
CA VAL A 10 -0.34 -0.45 3.64
C VAL A 10 -1.18 -1.60 3.12
N LEU A 11 -0.56 -2.75 2.87
CA LEU A 11 -1.26 -3.93 2.36
C LEU A 11 -1.68 -4.84 3.51
N ASP A 12 -2.87 -5.43 3.38
CA ASP A 12 -3.32 -6.50 4.26
C ASP A 12 -2.90 -7.89 3.77
N THR A 13 -3.09 -8.89 4.62
CA THR A 13 -2.79 -10.30 4.30
C THR A 13 -3.69 -10.82 3.19
N ASN A 14 -4.96 -10.42 3.16
CA ASN A 14 -5.92 -10.92 2.17
C ASN A 14 -5.51 -10.61 0.74
N ILE A 15 -4.96 -9.42 0.48
CA ILE A 15 -4.41 -9.09 -0.84
C ILE A 15 -3.32 -10.09 -1.23
N LEU A 16 -2.34 -10.32 -0.36
CA LEU A 16 -1.20 -11.19 -0.66
C LEU A 16 -1.57 -12.67 -0.78
N LEU A 17 -2.64 -13.11 -0.11
CA LEU A 17 -3.18 -14.47 -0.23
C LEU A 17 -3.92 -14.71 -1.54
N HIS A 18 -4.50 -13.67 -2.13
CA HIS A 18 -5.22 -13.77 -3.40
C HIS A 18 -4.36 -13.36 -4.60
N GLU A 19 -3.41 -12.44 -4.39
CA GLU A 19 -2.50 -11.88 -5.40
C GLU A 19 -1.09 -11.80 -4.80
N PRO A 20 -0.32 -12.91 -4.81
CA PRO A 20 1.00 -12.98 -4.17
C PRO A 20 2.02 -11.93 -4.64
N HIS A 21 1.80 -11.38 -5.84
CA HIS A 21 2.65 -10.37 -6.46
C HIS A 21 2.07 -8.95 -6.38
N ALA A 22 1.01 -8.73 -5.60
CA ALA A 22 0.34 -7.43 -5.52
C ALA A 22 1.26 -6.27 -5.14
N ILE A 23 2.31 -6.51 -4.34
CA ILE A 23 3.31 -5.49 -3.96
C ILE A 23 3.88 -4.75 -5.17
N PHE A 24 4.09 -5.44 -6.30
CA PHE A 24 4.67 -4.85 -7.51
C PHE A 24 3.70 -3.92 -8.25
N SER A 25 2.41 -4.02 -7.98
CA SER A 25 1.40 -3.11 -8.55
C SER A 25 1.48 -1.69 -7.98
N PHE A 26 2.27 -1.50 -6.91
CA PHE A 26 2.43 -0.22 -6.22
C PHE A 26 3.86 0.34 -6.32
N GLN A 27 4.69 -0.19 -7.21
CA GLN A 27 6.13 0.11 -7.29
C GLN A 27 6.50 1.57 -7.59
N GLU A 28 5.54 2.42 -7.96
CA GLU A 28 5.75 3.88 -8.09
C GLU A 28 5.65 4.61 -6.73
N HIS A 29 5.07 3.94 -5.73
CA HIS A 29 4.76 4.43 -4.40
C HIS A 29 5.46 3.63 -3.31
N ASP A 30 5.43 4.12 -2.07
CA ASP A 30 5.99 3.37 -0.95
C ASP A 30 4.96 2.34 -0.47
N VAL A 31 5.40 1.12 -0.23
CA VAL A 31 4.60 0.02 0.29
C VAL A 31 5.11 -0.36 1.67
N VAL A 32 4.20 -0.49 2.62
CA VAL A 32 4.50 -0.94 3.98
C VAL A 32 3.74 -2.23 4.23
N ILE A 33 4.47 -3.26 4.66
CA ILE A 33 3.90 -4.52 5.15
C ILE A 33 3.98 -4.53 6.69
N PRO A 34 2.86 -4.47 7.42
CA PRO A 34 2.88 -4.66 8.86
C PRO A 34 3.42 -6.06 9.23
N MET A 35 4.19 -6.17 10.31
CA MET A 35 4.73 -7.47 10.77
C MET A 35 3.62 -8.51 10.99
N THR A 36 2.46 -8.10 11.48
CA THR A 36 1.26 -8.96 11.61
C THR A 36 0.89 -9.67 10.30
N VAL A 37 1.06 -9.01 9.15
CA VAL A 37 0.75 -9.61 7.84
C VAL A 37 1.69 -10.78 7.56
N LEU A 38 2.96 -10.65 7.89
CA LEU A 38 3.94 -11.73 7.75
C LEU A 38 3.60 -12.90 8.69
N GLU A 39 3.24 -12.61 9.94
CA GLU A 39 2.79 -13.63 10.91
C GLU A 39 1.55 -14.40 10.43
N GLU A 40 0.62 -13.72 9.73
CA GLU A 40 -0.55 -14.35 9.14
C GLU A 40 -0.22 -15.21 7.93
N LEU A 41 0.63 -14.72 7.01
CA LEU A 41 1.12 -15.52 5.90
C LEU A 41 1.86 -16.78 6.38
N ASP A 42 2.65 -16.66 7.45
CA ASP A 42 3.41 -17.76 8.05
C ASP A 42 2.48 -18.84 8.62
N ARG A 43 1.42 -18.44 9.33
CA ARG A 43 0.40 -19.39 9.82
C ARG A 43 -0.34 -20.09 8.69
N ILE A 44 -0.58 -19.40 7.58
CA ILE A 44 -1.37 -19.93 6.46
C ILE A 44 -0.56 -20.86 5.57
N LYS A 45 0.73 -20.60 5.33
CA LYS A 45 1.60 -21.45 4.49
C LYS A 45 1.75 -22.89 5.02
N ASP A 46 1.54 -23.09 6.33
CA ASP A 46 1.62 -24.38 7.01
C ASP A 46 0.26 -25.09 7.08
N SER A 47 -0.81 -24.43 6.62
CA SER A 47 -2.14 -25.03 6.54
C SER A 47 -2.29 -25.98 5.34
N LYS A 48 -3.29 -26.87 5.40
CA LYS A 48 -3.66 -27.77 4.28
C LYS A 48 -4.61 -27.13 3.26
N ARG A 49 -4.77 -25.80 3.29
CA ARG A 49 -5.71 -25.08 2.43
C ARG A 49 -5.05 -24.74 1.10
N ASP A 50 -5.85 -24.56 0.06
CA ASP A 50 -5.37 -24.19 -1.27
C ASP A 50 -4.57 -22.87 -1.26
N VAL A 51 -4.98 -21.94 -0.39
CA VAL A 51 -4.31 -20.64 -0.18
C VAL A 51 -2.88 -20.74 0.40
N ALA A 52 -2.47 -21.90 0.92
CA ALA A 52 -1.13 -22.09 1.46
C ALA A 52 -0.04 -21.96 0.36
N ARG A 53 -0.37 -22.34 -0.88
CA ARG A 53 0.55 -22.16 -2.01
C ARG A 53 0.81 -20.68 -2.26
N ASP A 54 -0.26 -19.89 -2.32
CA ASP A 54 -0.20 -18.47 -2.65
C ASP A 54 0.50 -17.69 -1.51
N ALA A 55 0.28 -18.07 -0.25
CA ALA A 55 1.05 -17.56 0.89
C ALA A 55 2.58 -17.79 0.73
N ARG A 56 3.01 -18.98 0.27
CA ARG A 56 4.43 -19.27 0.03
C ARG A 56 5.00 -18.44 -1.12
N VAL A 57 4.21 -18.19 -2.16
CA VAL A 57 4.64 -17.33 -3.27
C VAL A 57 4.83 -15.90 -2.78
N ALA A 58 3.91 -15.38 -1.96
CA ALA A 58 4.02 -14.04 -1.39
C ALA A 58 5.26 -13.90 -0.50
N ILE A 59 5.49 -14.88 0.40
CA ILE A 59 6.67 -14.89 1.28
C ILE A 59 7.97 -14.91 0.45
N ARG A 60 8.05 -15.73 -0.61
CA ARG A 60 9.23 -15.76 -1.49
C ARG A 60 9.45 -14.45 -2.22
N ALA A 61 8.39 -13.83 -2.72
CA ALA A 61 8.50 -12.52 -3.38
C ALA A 61 9.04 -11.44 -2.44
N LEU A 62 8.63 -11.46 -1.16
CA LEU A 62 9.17 -10.57 -0.14
C LEU A 62 10.63 -10.91 0.19
N GLU A 63 10.95 -12.20 0.38
CA GLU A 63 12.31 -12.69 0.64
C GLU A 63 13.27 -12.25 -0.46
N ASP A 64 12.89 -12.37 -1.74
CA ASP A 64 13.72 -11.99 -2.88
C ASP A 64 14.09 -10.50 -2.87
N ILE A 65 13.20 -9.63 -2.39
CA ILE A 65 13.46 -8.18 -2.27
C ILE A 65 14.37 -7.89 -1.06
N PHE A 66 14.12 -8.54 0.08
CA PHE A 66 14.80 -8.25 1.34
C PHE A 66 16.10 -9.03 1.57
N LYS A 67 16.42 -10.01 0.71
CA LYS A 67 17.48 -11.00 0.90
C LYS A 67 18.83 -10.44 1.38
N ASP A 68 19.28 -9.34 0.76
CA ASP A 68 20.61 -8.76 1.02
C ASP A 68 20.54 -7.51 1.92
N ALA A 69 19.39 -7.27 2.55
CA ALA A 69 19.12 -6.05 3.30
C ALA A 69 19.39 -6.21 4.79
N THR A 70 19.90 -5.15 5.42
CA THR A 70 19.98 -5.08 6.89
C THR A 70 18.61 -4.81 7.50
N PRO A 71 18.40 -5.11 8.79
CA PRO A 71 17.16 -4.75 9.50
C PRO A 71 16.81 -3.26 9.38
N ASP A 72 17.81 -2.38 9.46
CA ASP A 72 17.61 -0.93 9.32
C ASP A 72 17.10 -0.59 7.91
N GLN A 73 17.71 -1.16 6.86
CA GLN A 73 17.27 -0.96 5.47
C GLN A 73 15.85 -1.46 5.23
N ILE A 74 15.47 -2.59 5.83
CA ILE A 74 14.10 -3.12 5.76
C ILE A 74 13.10 -2.16 6.41
N SER A 75 13.47 -1.56 7.54
CA SER A 75 12.61 -0.62 8.27
C SER A 75 12.50 0.75 7.57
N GLU A 76 13.57 1.19 6.92
CA GLU A 76 13.62 2.45 6.16
C GLU A 76 12.93 2.33 4.80
N GLY A 77 13.03 1.16 4.17
CA GLY A 77 12.45 0.84 2.87
C GLY A 77 13.50 0.55 1.80
N ILE A 78 13.22 -0.45 0.98
CA ILE A 78 14.08 -0.91 -0.11
C ILE A 78 13.39 -0.63 -1.44
N SER A 79 14.09 0.01 -2.37
CA SER A 79 13.55 0.22 -3.72
C SER A 79 13.18 -1.11 -4.39
N PHE A 80 12.01 -1.15 -5.04
CA PHE A 80 11.53 -2.34 -5.76
C PHE A 80 12.50 -2.84 -6.83
N ASN A 81 13.23 -1.94 -7.48
CA ASN A 81 14.27 -2.26 -8.45
C ASN A 81 15.54 -1.45 -8.16
N ARG A 82 16.69 -2.11 -8.27
CA ARG A 82 18.02 -1.47 -8.17
C ARG A 82 18.36 -0.67 -9.45
N ASP A 83 17.72 -0.97 -10.58
CA ASP A 83 17.96 -0.35 -11.90
C ASP A 83 17.09 0.90 -12.19
N SER A 84 16.77 1.69 -11.15
CA SER A 84 16.33 3.10 -11.23
C SER A 84 14.99 3.43 -11.92
N GLN A 85 14.24 2.48 -12.49
CA GLN A 85 12.96 2.81 -13.14
C GLN A 85 11.78 2.95 -12.17
N THR A 86 11.83 2.30 -11.01
CA THR A 86 10.78 2.38 -9.99
C THR A 86 11.13 3.44 -8.94
N THR A 87 10.21 4.34 -8.64
CA THR A 87 10.41 5.36 -7.60
C THR A 87 10.02 4.88 -6.22
N GLY A 88 9.23 3.83 -6.08
CA GLY A 88 8.72 3.34 -4.79
C GLY A 88 9.72 2.51 -4.00
N SER A 89 9.42 2.33 -2.71
CA SER A 89 10.13 1.44 -1.80
C SER A 89 9.20 0.46 -1.10
N LEU A 90 9.73 -0.65 -0.60
CA LEU A 90 9.04 -1.64 0.20
C LEU A 90 9.69 -1.70 1.59
N SER A 91 8.91 -1.57 2.66
CA SER A 91 9.38 -1.67 4.05
C SER A 91 8.50 -2.60 4.88
N ILE A 92 9.05 -3.07 6.01
CA ILE A 92 8.30 -3.80 7.03
C ILE A 92 8.17 -2.93 8.28
N LEU A 93 6.95 -2.80 8.80
CA LEU A 93 6.68 -2.09 10.05
C LEU A 93 6.53 -3.07 11.22
N ALA A 94 7.36 -2.91 12.26
CA ALA A 94 7.25 -3.63 13.53
C ALA A 94 6.04 -3.13 14.35
N ASP A 95 4.85 -3.57 13.97
CA ASP A 95 3.58 -3.08 14.51
C ASP A 95 3.25 -3.59 15.93
N PHE A 96 3.95 -4.61 16.42
CA PHE A 96 3.86 -5.08 17.82
C PHE A 96 4.43 -4.08 18.84
N GLU A 97 5.25 -3.13 18.41
CA GLU A 97 5.80 -2.07 19.27
C GLU A 97 4.85 -0.88 19.41
N LEU A 98 3.79 -0.84 18.62
CA LEU A 98 2.85 0.27 18.58
C LEU A 98 1.88 0.20 19.75
N GLN A 99 1.59 1.36 20.32
CA GLN A 99 0.52 1.48 21.31
C GLN A 99 -0.84 1.25 20.64
N GLU A 100 -1.56 0.21 21.08
CA GLU A 100 -2.89 -0.08 20.57
C GLU A 100 -3.88 1.06 20.90
N THR A 101 -4.32 1.78 19.88
CA THR A 101 -5.37 2.80 19.99
C THR A 101 -6.73 2.26 19.56
N VAL A 102 -6.74 1.34 18.59
CA VAL A 102 -7.90 0.58 18.14
C VAL A 102 -7.99 -0.72 18.92
N LYS A 103 -9.05 -0.86 19.72
CA LYS A 103 -9.49 -2.11 20.37
C LYS A 103 -10.90 -2.51 19.96
N ALA A 104 -11.33 -2.03 18.80
CA ALA A 104 -12.72 -2.09 18.36
C ALA A 104 -13.23 -3.52 18.13
N PHE A 105 -12.34 -4.50 17.91
CA PHE A 105 -12.72 -5.85 17.52
C PHE A 105 -12.02 -6.92 18.36
N ALA A 106 -12.71 -7.40 19.40
CA ALA A 106 -12.14 -8.31 20.41
C ALA A 106 -11.65 -9.67 19.84
N ASP A 107 -12.21 -10.12 18.72
CA ASP A 107 -11.93 -11.41 18.08
C ASP A 107 -10.94 -11.32 16.91
N LYS A 108 -10.44 -10.11 16.60
CA LYS A 108 -9.63 -9.83 15.41
C LYS A 108 -8.38 -9.03 15.74
N ALA A 109 -7.52 -9.62 16.58
CA ALA A 109 -6.26 -9.01 16.99
C ALA A 109 -5.36 -8.63 15.81
N GLY A 110 -5.32 -9.45 14.75
CA GLY A 110 -4.55 -9.16 13.54
C GLY A 110 -5.05 -7.91 12.80
N ASP A 111 -6.35 -7.86 12.48
CA ASP A 111 -6.98 -6.69 11.87
C ASP A 111 -6.74 -5.42 12.70
N ASN A 112 -6.87 -5.50 14.04
CA ASN A 112 -6.60 -4.35 14.93
C ASN A 112 -5.17 -3.85 14.80
N ARG A 113 -4.16 -4.76 14.74
CA ARG A 113 -2.75 -4.37 14.57
C ARG A 113 -2.53 -3.68 13.22
N ILE A 114 -3.12 -4.19 12.14
CA ILE A 114 -3.06 -3.55 10.81
C ILE A 114 -3.70 -2.14 10.86
N LEU A 115 -4.87 -1.99 11.49
CA LEU A 115 -5.52 -0.68 11.62
C LEU A 115 -4.69 0.30 12.45
N ASN A 116 -4.10 -0.15 13.56
CA ASN A 116 -3.19 0.65 14.38
C ASN A 116 -1.95 1.08 13.60
N ALA A 117 -1.36 0.17 12.80
CA ALA A 117 -0.23 0.48 11.92
C ALA A 117 -0.57 1.60 10.92
N VAL A 118 -1.74 1.54 10.28
CA VAL A 118 -2.18 2.57 9.33
C VAL A 118 -2.38 3.91 10.01
N ILE A 119 -3.07 3.94 11.16
CA ILE A 119 -3.31 5.19 11.92
C ILE A 119 -2.00 5.80 12.40
N TYR A 120 -1.08 4.96 12.92
CA TYR A 120 0.26 5.39 13.31
C TYR A 120 1.00 6.05 12.15
N LEU A 121 1.03 5.41 10.97
CA LEU A 121 1.68 5.94 9.79
C LEU A 121 1.01 7.23 9.30
N GLN A 122 -0.32 7.29 9.29
CA GLN A 122 -1.09 8.49 8.95
C GLN A 122 -0.71 9.69 9.83
N ASN A 123 -0.47 9.47 11.12
CA ASN A 123 -0.04 10.51 12.03
C ASN A 123 1.45 10.87 11.84
N LYS A 124 2.32 9.87 11.67
CA LYS A 124 3.78 10.06 11.58
C LYS A 124 4.24 10.65 10.23
N ARG A 125 3.54 10.35 9.13
CA ARG A 125 3.98 10.67 7.76
C ARG A 125 3.20 11.82 7.12
N SER A 126 2.33 12.49 7.88
CA SER A 126 1.63 13.69 7.40
C SER A 126 2.62 14.74 6.86
N PRO A 127 2.36 15.37 5.69
CA PRO A 127 1.10 15.37 4.93
C PRO A 127 0.97 14.26 3.87
N ARG A 128 1.89 13.29 3.79
CA ARG A 128 1.80 12.21 2.80
C ARG A 128 0.57 11.34 3.06
N GLU A 129 -0.14 10.98 1.99
CA GLU A 129 -1.30 10.09 2.08
C GLU A 129 -0.84 8.66 2.39
N VAL A 130 -1.37 8.12 3.49
CA VAL A 130 -1.20 6.71 3.85
C VAL A 130 -2.53 6.01 3.68
N VAL A 131 -2.56 5.03 2.79
CA VAL A 131 -3.77 4.35 2.31
C VAL A 131 -3.72 2.88 2.72
N LEU A 132 -4.75 2.41 3.43
CA LEU A 132 -4.95 0.98 3.61
C LEU A 132 -5.56 0.40 2.33
N VAL A 133 -4.93 -0.61 1.75
CA VAL A 133 -5.50 -1.35 0.61
C VAL A 133 -6.00 -2.70 1.10
N THR A 134 -7.22 -3.08 0.71
CA THR A 134 -7.79 -4.38 1.06
C THR A 134 -8.84 -4.85 0.04
N LYS A 135 -8.97 -6.17 -0.15
CA LYS A 135 -10.09 -6.79 -0.89
C LYS A 135 -11.33 -7.06 0.01
N ASP A 136 -11.18 -6.99 1.34
CA ASP A 136 -12.25 -7.36 2.27
C ASP A 136 -13.17 -6.16 2.59
N ILE A 137 -14.46 -6.28 2.25
CA ILE A 137 -15.50 -5.31 2.58
C ILE A 137 -15.55 -5.06 4.09
N ASN A 138 -15.42 -6.11 4.91
CA ASN A 138 -15.44 -5.98 6.36
C ASN A 138 -14.25 -5.17 6.85
N MET A 139 -13.04 -5.42 6.31
CA MET A 139 -11.85 -4.65 6.69
C MET A 139 -12.03 -3.17 6.33
N ARG A 140 -12.63 -2.85 5.17
CA ARG A 140 -12.93 -1.45 4.82
C ARG A 140 -13.91 -0.78 5.79
N LEU A 141 -14.98 -1.46 6.17
CA LEU A 141 -15.96 -0.94 7.13
C LEU A 141 -15.33 -0.74 8.52
N ARG A 142 -14.51 -1.70 8.95
CA ARG A 142 -13.77 -1.63 10.22
C ARG A 142 -12.79 -0.47 10.23
N ALA A 143 -12.02 -0.28 9.16
CA ALA A 143 -11.09 0.82 9.01
C ALA A 143 -11.77 2.19 9.12
N LYS A 144 -12.91 2.37 8.43
CA LYS A 144 -13.73 3.59 8.54
C LYS A 144 -14.22 3.81 9.97
N GLY A 145 -14.74 2.77 10.62
CA GLY A 145 -15.20 2.85 12.02
C GLY A 145 -14.08 3.12 13.03
N ALA A 146 -12.85 2.71 12.72
CA ALA A 146 -11.66 2.91 13.54
C ALA A 146 -10.98 4.27 13.31
N GLY A 147 -11.44 5.08 12.35
CA GLY A 147 -10.89 6.40 12.06
C GLY A 147 -9.71 6.41 11.09
N VAL A 148 -9.50 5.35 10.31
CA VAL A 148 -8.54 5.36 9.19
C VAL A 148 -9.01 6.35 8.13
N ARG A 149 -8.15 7.32 7.78
CA ARG A 149 -8.52 8.42 6.86
C ARG A 149 -8.71 7.97 5.41
N PHE A 150 -7.78 7.18 4.88
CA PHE A 150 -7.80 6.69 3.50
C PHE A 150 -7.79 5.15 3.44
N VAL A 151 -8.76 4.59 2.71
CA VAL A 151 -8.94 3.14 2.52
C VAL A 151 -9.40 2.90 1.08
N GLU A 152 -8.71 2.01 0.37
CA GLU A 152 -8.98 1.69 -1.03
C GLU A 152 -9.25 0.20 -1.23
N ASP A 153 -10.07 -0.10 -2.25
CA ASP A 153 -10.36 -1.45 -2.71
C ASP A 153 -9.26 -1.88 -3.68
N TYR A 154 -8.63 -3.03 -3.47
CA TYR A 154 -7.62 -3.51 -4.41
C TYR A 154 -8.27 -3.91 -5.74
N ARG A 155 -7.92 -3.18 -6.81
CA ARG A 155 -8.35 -3.46 -8.18
C ARG A 155 -7.15 -3.37 -9.11
N THR A 156 -6.74 -4.50 -9.69
CA THR A 156 -5.58 -4.59 -10.59
C THR A 156 -5.69 -3.60 -11.77
N ASP A 157 -6.91 -3.33 -12.25
CA ASP A 157 -7.14 -2.52 -13.45
C ASP A 157 -7.18 -1.00 -13.18
N GLN A 158 -7.45 -0.55 -11.94
CA GLN A 158 -7.59 0.88 -11.61
C GLN A 158 -6.26 1.55 -11.20
N LEU A 159 -5.26 0.78 -10.78
CA LEU A 159 -3.95 1.31 -10.37
C LEU A 159 -3.16 1.90 -11.56
N ILE A 160 -3.57 1.56 -12.80
CA ILE A 160 -3.01 2.12 -14.03
C ILE A 160 -3.61 3.50 -14.35
N ASP A 161 -4.83 3.80 -13.88
CA ASP A 161 -5.56 5.01 -14.26
C ASP A 161 -5.07 6.28 -13.52
N ASP A 162 -4.64 6.17 -12.25
CA ASP A 162 -4.05 7.29 -11.50
C ASP A 162 -2.76 7.83 -12.18
N VAL A 163 -2.12 7.01 -13.03
CA VAL A 163 -0.89 7.34 -13.78
C VAL A 163 -1.16 8.25 -14.98
N GLN A 164 -2.36 8.22 -15.57
CA GLN A 164 -2.66 8.98 -16.79
C GLN A 164 -3.32 10.35 -16.57
N TYR A 165 -3.96 10.58 -15.42
CA TYR A 165 -4.74 11.81 -15.23
C TYR A 165 -3.94 13.05 -14.79
N LEU A 166 -2.67 12.92 -14.43
CA LEU A 166 -1.84 14.05 -14.00
C LEU A 166 -1.06 14.75 -15.13
N THR A 167 -0.93 14.15 -16.31
CA THR A 167 -0.11 14.73 -17.40
C THR A 167 -0.85 15.72 -18.31
N LYS A 168 -2.10 16.12 -18.02
CA LYS A 168 -2.85 17.01 -18.92
C LYS A 168 -3.53 18.23 -18.29
N ALA A 169 -2.86 18.85 -17.33
CA ALA A 169 -3.21 20.21 -16.93
C ALA A 169 -1.96 21.07 -16.69
N LEU A 170 -1.28 21.44 -17.79
CA LEU A 170 -0.52 22.70 -17.79
C LEU A 170 -1.36 23.80 -18.47
N PRO A 171 -1.31 25.05 -17.95
CA PRO A 171 -2.28 26.09 -18.26
C PRO A 171 -1.78 27.08 -19.33
N ASN A 172 -2.76 27.75 -19.93
CA ASN A 172 -2.70 29.04 -20.63
C ASN A 172 -1.78 29.16 -21.88
N THR A 173 -2.43 29.23 -23.04
CA THR A 173 -2.07 30.25 -24.02
C THR A 173 -3.28 31.12 -24.33
N THR A 174 -3.20 32.37 -23.88
CA THR A 174 -4.00 33.49 -24.37
C THR A 174 -3.74 33.67 -25.87
N ALA A 175 -4.77 33.55 -26.70
CA ALA A 175 -4.75 34.05 -28.07
C ALA A 175 -5.99 34.93 -28.28
N THR A 176 -5.76 36.24 -28.22
CA THR A 176 -6.69 37.27 -28.67
C THR A 176 -6.52 37.47 -30.19
N PHE A 177 -7.59 37.95 -30.84
CA PHE A 177 -7.69 38.60 -32.17
C PHE A 177 -8.20 37.78 -33.37
N GLY A 178 -9.33 38.22 -33.95
CA GLY A 178 -9.76 37.88 -35.32
C GLY A 178 -11.26 38.04 -35.61
N ASN A 179 -11.66 39.17 -36.19
CA ASN A 179 -13.01 39.66 -36.53
C ASN A 179 -13.91 38.72 -37.41
N PRO A 180 -15.25 38.96 -37.51
CA PRO A 180 -16.19 38.17 -38.30
C PRO A 180 -16.31 38.68 -39.75
N LEU A 181 -16.51 37.77 -40.71
CA LEU A 181 -16.96 38.13 -42.06
C LEU A 181 -18.07 37.18 -42.57
N LYS A 182 -19.19 37.84 -42.88
CA LYS A 182 -20.33 37.51 -43.75
C LYS A 182 -20.15 36.36 -44.76
N MET A 183 -21.20 35.54 -44.89
CA MET A 183 -22.15 35.60 -46.03
C MET A 183 -23.55 35.28 -45.53
#